data_AF-A0A970V277-F1
#
_entry.id   AF-A0A970V277-F1
#
_cell.length_a   1.000
_cell.length_b   1.000
_cell.length_c   1.000
_cell.angle_alpha   90.00
_cell.angle_beta   90.00
_cell.angle_gamma   90.00
#
_symmetry.space_group_name_H-M   'P 1'
#
loop_
_entity.id
_entity.type
_entity.pdbx_description
1 polymer ?
#
loop_
_entity_poly.entity_id
_entity_poly.type
_entity_poly.pdbx_seq_one_letter_code
_entity_poly.pdbx_strand_id
1 'polypeptide(L)'
;MCRVLTRRQKVFLILLLALLVRLWGINAPYLDVHWIKQLQVAAIAKNFYLHGYHLLSPEVDWTADQPNYLDPEFPLVAFLAALLYPVFGVHEWIGRLVAMGFGLGMLLVAYHLLRLHLGDRAALYGLLFLTFTPSSWYYSRAFMSEPAMLFFSVLAVYCFSRWIGLRSPGQELGPDTPGGSPWFFLGALGAAALAFMVKPPAVLILLPLAYLAYARWGWGLLGRLAPWAFVILSLTPAALYYHHMAEIGRQYLTVGAGFEGGMWATRTSLLNPGAWSLIMMRLLRDHLTAIGVALLPLGLFLRPASRRSSCLFPVWLAAVAIYFLVVWGGNLRQTYYQLPLLLPAAGLLGLAWDRLLGSGVLNRAGNAALLVVFLVLCAWGVQPFFEQYTPVLTAAEELKRLDPSPAPVIVFPPGYNCLYYFDRPGWVGREGMNRAPDEVPPEDVPGPLYLTSRISRGARWAVYFSDPRAGGQRPDLQNLLKTTYLCAMAGPGFEIFDLSKPATRPPLEYGHHTEDATTL
;
A
#
# COMPACT_ATOMS: atom_id res chain seq x y z
N MET A 1 23.43 -27.76 -29.32
CA MET A 1 23.92 -26.41 -28.97
C MET A 1 22.79 -25.60 -28.38
N CYS A 2 22.74 -25.38 -27.06
CA CYS A 2 21.82 -24.39 -26.48
C CYS A 2 22.29 -22.98 -26.89
N ARG A 3 21.51 -22.28 -27.73
CA ARG A 3 21.77 -20.86 -28.04
C ARG A 3 21.69 -20.06 -26.74
N VAL A 4 22.76 -19.34 -26.41
CA VAL A 4 22.77 -18.41 -25.28
C VAL A 4 21.83 -17.26 -25.59
N LEU A 5 20.83 -17.03 -24.73
CA LEU A 5 19.87 -15.94 -24.90
C LEU A 5 20.58 -14.58 -24.92
N THR A 6 20.17 -13.72 -25.84
CA THR A 6 20.59 -12.32 -25.87
C THR A 6 20.06 -11.56 -24.65
N ARG A 7 20.65 -10.42 -24.32
CA ARG A 7 20.18 -9.56 -23.22
C ARG A 7 18.71 -9.19 -23.34
N ARG A 8 18.27 -8.77 -24.55
CA ARG A 8 16.87 -8.38 -24.79
C ARG A 8 15.92 -9.55 -24.54
N GLN A 9 16.30 -10.76 -24.98
CA GLN A 9 15.51 -11.97 -24.72
C GLN A 9 15.44 -12.30 -23.22
N LYS A 10 16.53 -12.14 -22.46
CA LYS A 10 16.53 -12.36 -21.00
C LYS A 10 15.58 -11.40 -20.28
N VAL A 11 15.67 -10.11 -20.60
CA VAL A 11 14.79 -9.08 -20.00
C VAL A 11 13.34 -9.36 -20.37
N PHE A 12 13.06 -9.65 -21.64
CA PHE A 12 11.72 -10.01 -22.09
C PHE A 12 11.17 -11.21 -21.34
N LEU A 13 11.96 -12.28 -21.18
CA LEU A 13 11.56 -13.46 -20.43
C LEU A 13 11.26 -13.14 -18.96
N ILE A 14 12.09 -12.32 -18.32
CA ILE A 14 11.86 -11.91 -16.92
C ILE A 14 10.58 -11.09 -16.81
N LEU A 15 10.32 -10.16 -17.73
CA LEU A 15 9.08 -9.36 -17.73
C LEU A 15 7.85 -10.19 -18.07
N LEU A 16 7.97 -11.19 -18.95
CA LEU A 16 6.90 -12.14 -19.23
C LEU A 16 6.58 -12.98 -17.99
N LEU A 17 7.59 -13.51 -17.30
CA LEU A 17 7.39 -14.20 -16.03
C LEU A 17 6.80 -13.26 -14.98
N ALA A 18 7.25 -12.00 -14.93
CA ALA A 18 6.69 -10.98 -14.04
C ALA A 18 5.19 -10.79 -14.25
N LEU A 19 4.75 -10.73 -15.51
CA LEU A 19 3.34 -10.67 -15.89
C LEU A 19 2.60 -11.93 -15.44
N LEU A 20 3.09 -13.12 -15.80
CA LEU A 20 2.43 -14.39 -15.50
C LEU A 20 2.20 -14.57 -13.99
N VAL A 21 3.20 -14.28 -13.16
CA VAL A 21 3.05 -14.41 -11.70
C VAL A 21 2.09 -13.39 -11.10
N ARG A 22 1.93 -12.22 -11.73
CA ARG A 22 1.00 -11.15 -11.32
C ARG A 22 -0.42 -11.37 -11.86
N LEU A 23 -0.62 -12.25 -12.84
CA LEU A 23 -1.95 -12.64 -13.30
C LEU A 23 -2.64 -13.62 -12.34
N TRP A 24 -1.89 -14.25 -11.43
CA TRP A 24 -2.47 -15.13 -10.43
C TRP A 24 -3.46 -14.36 -9.53
N GLY A 25 -4.66 -14.92 -9.37
CA GLY A 25 -5.74 -14.31 -8.58
C GLY A 25 -6.23 -12.98 -9.14
N ILE A 26 -6.15 -12.71 -10.45
CA ILE A 26 -6.58 -11.41 -11.00
C ILE A 26 -8.06 -11.07 -10.76
N ASN A 27 -8.93 -12.08 -10.73
CA ASN A 27 -10.36 -11.94 -10.38
C ASN A 27 -10.65 -12.22 -8.89
N ALA A 28 -9.62 -12.42 -8.07
CA ALA A 28 -9.84 -12.67 -6.65
C ALA A 28 -10.38 -11.40 -5.97
N PRO A 29 -11.33 -11.54 -5.03
CA PRO A 29 -11.84 -10.42 -4.26
C PRO A 29 -10.68 -9.66 -3.59
N TYR A 30 -10.85 -8.36 -3.40
CA TYR A 30 -9.98 -7.48 -2.62
C TYR A 30 -10.05 -7.78 -1.11
N LEU A 31 -10.06 -9.04 -0.71
CA LEU A 31 -10.13 -9.52 0.69
C LEU A 31 -8.85 -10.25 1.11
N ASP A 32 -7.77 -10.03 0.35
CA ASP A 32 -6.40 -10.46 0.64
C ASP A 32 -5.67 -9.47 1.58
N VAL A 33 -4.35 -9.63 1.77
CA VAL A 33 -3.61 -8.80 2.73
C VAL A 33 -3.78 -7.29 2.43
N HIS A 34 -3.98 -6.49 3.48
CA HIS A 34 -4.29 -5.06 3.41
C HIS A 34 -5.56 -4.69 2.64
N TRP A 35 -6.55 -5.58 2.61
CA TRP A 35 -7.85 -5.35 2.01
C TRP A 35 -8.58 -4.05 2.43
N ILE A 36 -8.38 -3.52 3.65
CA ILE A 36 -8.89 -2.18 4.02
C ILE A 36 -8.51 -1.16 2.97
N LYS A 37 -7.22 -1.10 2.62
CA LYS A 37 -6.71 -0.09 1.69
C LYS A 37 -7.20 -0.36 0.27
N GLN A 38 -7.26 -1.62 -0.15
CA GLN A 38 -7.77 -1.98 -1.48
C GLN A 38 -9.25 -1.63 -1.64
N LEU A 39 -10.07 -1.95 -0.64
CA LEU A 39 -11.50 -1.63 -0.67
C LEU A 39 -11.78 -0.13 -0.49
N GLN A 40 -10.88 0.65 0.13
CA GLN A 40 -10.97 2.11 0.09
C GLN A 40 -10.81 2.62 -1.34
N VAL A 41 -9.76 2.16 -2.03
CA VAL A 41 -9.47 2.57 -3.42
C VAL A 41 -10.57 2.07 -4.37
N ALA A 42 -11.11 0.87 -4.14
CA ALA A 42 -12.18 0.30 -4.94
C ALA A 42 -13.51 1.04 -4.78
N ALA A 43 -13.89 1.42 -3.54
CA ALA A 43 -15.07 2.24 -3.29
C ALA A 43 -14.95 3.61 -3.97
N ILE A 44 -13.80 4.29 -3.84
CA ILE A 44 -13.56 5.57 -4.53
C ILE A 44 -13.66 5.42 -6.04
N ALA A 45 -13.08 4.37 -6.62
CA ALA A 45 -13.17 4.12 -8.06
C ALA A 45 -14.61 3.88 -8.51
N LYS A 46 -15.39 3.11 -7.74
CA LYS A 46 -16.81 2.85 -8.00
C LYS A 46 -17.61 4.15 -7.93
N ASN A 47 -17.38 4.98 -6.91
CA ASN A 47 -18.09 6.24 -6.74
C ASN A 47 -17.69 7.29 -7.78
N PHE A 48 -16.46 7.30 -8.29
CA PHE A 48 -16.14 8.12 -9.47
C PHE A 48 -16.98 7.73 -10.70
N TYR A 49 -17.17 6.43 -10.93
CA TYR A 49 -17.98 5.94 -12.03
C TYR A 49 -19.48 6.26 -11.83
N LEU A 50 -19.99 6.12 -10.60
CA LEU A 50 -21.41 6.32 -10.30
C LEU A 50 -21.81 7.80 -10.15
N HIS A 51 -20.95 8.63 -9.55
CA HIS A 51 -21.30 9.97 -9.07
C HIS A 51 -20.53 11.12 -9.76
N GLY A 52 -19.80 10.86 -10.86
CA GLY A 52 -19.37 11.94 -11.76
C GLY A 52 -17.89 12.35 -11.73
N TYR A 53 -16.96 11.42 -11.46
CA TYR A 53 -15.52 11.62 -11.65
C TYR A 53 -14.90 12.85 -10.95
N HIS A 54 -15.47 13.27 -9.82
CA HIS A 54 -15.02 14.44 -9.05
C HIS A 54 -13.68 14.20 -8.36
N LEU A 55 -12.57 14.30 -9.11
CA LEU A 55 -11.22 13.91 -8.66
C LEU A 55 -10.74 14.61 -7.38
N LEU A 56 -11.18 15.85 -7.13
CA LEU A 56 -10.82 16.64 -5.95
C LEU A 56 -11.80 16.47 -4.78
N SER A 57 -12.84 15.65 -4.94
CA SER A 57 -13.85 15.37 -3.91
C SER A 57 -14.20 13.87 -3.93
N PRO A 58 -13.23 12.98 -3.65
CA PRO A 58 -13.45 11.54 -3.71
C PRO A 58 -14.41 11.07 -2.62
N GLU A 59 -15.34 10.19 -2.99
CA GLU A 59 -16.41 9.71 -2.13
C GLU A 59 -16.19 8.25 -1.69
N VAL A 60 -16.66 7.90 -0.50
CA VAL A 60 -16.61 6.53 0.05
C VAL A 60 -17.94 6.11 0.65
N ASP A 61 -18.13 4.80 0.81
CA ASP A 61 -19.40 4.24 1.30
C ASP A 61 -19.49 4.18 2.84
N TRP A 62 -18.56 4.79 3.57
CA TRP A 62 -18.38 4.62 5.02
C TRP A 62 -19.52 5.18 5.88
N THR A 63 -20.29 6.07 5.29
CA THR A 63 -21.50 6.66 5.88
C THR A 63 -22.59 6.64 4.82
N ALA A 64 -23.84 6.45 5.23
CA ALA A 64 -24.99 6.66 4.36
C ALA A 64 -25.38 8.15 4.25
N ASP A 65 -24.69 9.00 4.99
CA ASP A 65 -24.94 10.43 5.06
C ASP A 65 -24.21 11.16 3.94
N GLN A 66 -24.83 12.18 3.37
CA GLN A 66 -24.25 12.97 2.29
C GLN A 66 -23.90 14.40 2.74
N PRO A 67 -22.78 14.97 2.27
CA PRO A 67 -21.77 14.36 1.38
C PRO A 67 -20.79 13.44 2.13
N ASN A 68 -20.32 12.39 1.46
CA ASN A 68 -19.43 11.34 1.99
C ASN A 68 -17.96 11.47 1.50
N TYR A 69 -17.48 12.72 1.38
CA TYR A 69 -16.12 13.00 0.91
C TYR A 69 -15.05 12.50 1.89
N LEU A 70 -13.97 11.94 1.35
CA LEU A 70 -12.79 11.48 2.08
C LEU A 70 -11.56 12.33 1.70
N ASP A 71 -10.54 12.36 2.56
CA ASP A 71 -9.23 13.01 2.34
C ASP A 71 -8.09 12.04 1.89
N PRO A 72 -8.27 11.18 0.87
CA PRO A 72 -7.24 10.20 0.53
C PRO A 72 -6.02 10.86 -0.11
N GLU A 73 -4.95 10.06 -0.21
CA GLU A 73 -3.87 10.31 -1.18
C GLU A 73 -4.43 10.47 -2.60
N PHE A 74 -3.68 11.12 -3.49
CA PHE A 74 -4.17 11.42 -4.84
C PHE A 74 -4.68 10.16 -5.56
N PRO A 75 -5.99 10.09 -5.91
CA PRO A 75 -6.65 8.84 -6.24
C PRO A 75 -6.44 8.45 -7.72
N LEU A 76 -5.20 8.60 -8.23
CA LEU A 76 -4.85 8.33 -9.62
C LEU A 76 -5.22 6.90 -10.05
N VAL A 77 -4.88 5.92 -9.22
CA VAL A 77 -5.12 4.50 -9.53
C VAL A 77 -6.62 4.19 -9.55
N ALA A 78 -7.39 4.75 -8.61
CA ALA A 78 -8.84 4.64 -8.58
C ALA A 78 -9.49 5.31 -9.80
N PHE A 79 -9.04 6.52 -10.13
CA PHE A 79 -9.56 7.30 -11.24
C PHE A 79 -9.34 6.58 -12.59
N LEU A 80 -8.13 6.06 -12.83
CA LEU A 80 -7.85 5.30 -14.04
C LEU A 80 -8.68 4.01 -14.14
N ALA A 81 -8.95 3.33 -13.02
CA ALA A 81 -9.86 2.18 -13.02
C ALA A 81 -11.30 2.59 -13.33
N ALA A 82 -11.77 3.69 -12.74
CA ALA A 82 -13.11 4.23 -12.96
C ALA A 82 -13.37 4.62 -14.43
N LEU A 83 -12.34 5.05 -15.17
CA LEU A 83 -12.44 5.34 -16.61
C LEU A 83 -12.67 4.08 -17.46
N LEU A 84 -12.36 2.89 -16.93
CA LEU A 84 -12.55 1.61 -17.63
C LEU A 84 -13.91 0.96 -17.32
N TYR A 85 -14.55 1.34 -16.21
CA TYR A 85 -15.83 0.78 -15.78
C TYR A 85 -17.00 0.99 -16.78
N PRO A 86 -17.11 2.10 -17.55
CA PRO A 86 -18.17 2.23 -18.55
C PRO A 86 -18.12 1.16 -19.66
N VAL A 87 -16.94 0.61 -19.96
CA VAL A 87 -16.76 -0.36 -21.04
C VAL A 87 -16.86 -1.80 -20.52
N PHE A 88 -16.30 -2.06 -19.35
CA PHE A 88 -16.14 -3.41 -18.84
C PHE A 88 -17.04 -3.76 -17.66
N GLY A 89 -17.72 -2.79 -17.05
CA GLY A 89 -18.39 -2.96 -15.75
C GLY A 89 -17.42 -2.83 -14.57
N VAL A 90 -17.95 -2.95 -13.34
CA VAL A 90 -17.14 -2.90 -12.11
C VAL A 90 -16.67 -4.31 -11.77
N HIS A 91 -15.38 -4.58 -11.97
CA HIS A 91 -14.76 -5.89 -11.71
C HIS A 91 -13.38 -5.76 -11.08
N GLU A 92 -13.00 -6.77 -10.28
CA GLU A 92 -11.77 -6.79 -9.50
C GLU A 92 -10.52 -6.71 -10.38
N TRP A 93 -10.57 -7.36 -11.54
CA TRP A 93 -9.42 -7.42 -12.46
C TRP A 93 -9.05 -6.06 -13.03
N ILE A 94 -9.99 -5.11 -13.12
CA ILE A 94 -9.74 -3.79 -13.72
C ILE A 94 -8.80 -2.98 -12.83
N GLY A 95 -9.13 -2.86 -11.54
CA GLY A 95 -8.26 -2.19 -10.57
C GLY A 95 -6.89 -2.85 -10.45
N ARG A 96 -6.86 -4.20 -10.41
CA ARG A 96 -5.61 -4.98 -10.40
C ARG A 96 -4.81 -4.81 -11.70
N LEU A 97 -5.45 -4.65 -12.85
CA LEU A 97 -4.81 -4.41 -14.14
C LEU A 97 -4.12 -3.04 -14.19
N VAL A 98 -4.78 -1.98 -13.72
CA VAL A 98 -4.19 -0.64 -13.63
C VAL A 98 -2.97 -0.65 -12.71
N ALA A 99 -3.11 -1.20 -11.51
CA ALA A 99 -2.02 -1.36 -10.55
C ALA A 99 -0.85 -2.17 -11.14
N MET A 100 -1.15 -3.32 -11.74
CA MET A 100 -0.17 -4.19 -12.42
C MET A 100 0.53 -3.48 -13.58
N GLY A 101 -0.15 -2.60 -14.32
CA GLY A 101 0.44 -1.76 -15.36
C GLY A 101 1.56 -0.88 -14.81
N PHE A 102 1.31 -0.18 -13.71
CA PHE A 102 2.36 0.57 -12.99
C PHE A 102 3.45 -0.35 -12.44
N GLY A 103 3.08 -1.51 -11.89
CA GLY A 103 4.02 -2.51 -11.40
C GLY A 103 5.01 -3.01 -12.45
N LEU A 104 4.53 -3.37 -13.64
CA LEU A 104 5.36 -3.80 -14.77
C LEU A 104 6.17 -2.64 -15.35
N GLY A 105 5.57 -1.45 -15.41
CA GLY A 105 6.29 -0.22 -15.76
C GLY A 105 7.46 0.05 -14.81
N MET A 106 7.26 -0.16 -13.51
CA MET A 106 8.29 0.00 -12.49
C MET A 106 9.45 -0.95 -12.74
N LEU A 107 9.19 -2.23 -13.01
CA LEU A 107 10.24 -3.21 -13.32
C LEU A 107 11.05 -2.83 -14.58
N LEU A 108 10.36 -2.37 -15.64
CA LEU A 108 11.01 -1.96 -16.88
C LEU A 108 11.94 -0.76 -16.67
N VAL A 109 11.45 0.30 -16.01
CA VAL A 109 12.25 1.50 -15.75
C VAL A 109 13.36 1.20 -14.73
N ALA A 110 13.10 0.35 -13.73
CA ALA A 110 14.10 -0.08 -12.77
C ALA A 110 15.24 -0.81 -13.46
N TYR A 111 14.97 -1.71 -14.41
CA TYR A 111 16.02 -2.35 -15.21
C TYR A 111 16.89 -1.31 -15.93
N HIS A 112 16.28 -0.29 -16.54
CA HIS A 112 17.02 0.77 -17.22
C HIS A 112 17.85 1.64 -16.27
N LEU A 113 17.32 1.95 -15.07
CA LEU A 113 18.05 2.66 -14.03
C LEU A 113 19.23 1.84 -13.51
N LEU A 114 19.00 0.59 -13.13
CA LEU A 114 20.05 -0.32 -12.66
C LEU A 114 21.13 -0.48 -13.73
N ARG A 115 20.76 -0.64 -14.99
CA ARG A 115 21.71 -0.75 -16.11
C ARG A 115 22.52 0.53 -16.32
N LEU A 116 21.89 1.69 -16.13
CA LEU A 116 22.55 2.99 -16.23
C LEU A 116 23.65 3.14 -15.18
N HIS A 117 23.45 2.61 -13.97
CA HIS A 117 24.36 2.82 -12.85
C HIS A 117 25.32 1.64 -12.55
N LEU A 118 24.89 0.40 -12.81
CA LEU A 118 25.58 -0.82 -12.37
C LEU A 118 26.05 -1.70 -13.53
N GLY A 119 25.59 -1.44 -14.76
CA GLY A 119 25.90 -2.27 -15.93
C GLY A 119 24.94 -3.45 -16.12
N ASP A 120 25.13 -4.18 -17.22
CA ASP A 120 24.13 -5.12 -17.76
C ASP A 120 23.85 -6.32 -16.84
N ARG A 121 24.88 -6.94 -16.26
CA ARG A 121 24.73 -8.16 -15.45
C ARG A 121 24.10 -7.87 -14.09
N ALA A 122 24.65 -6.90 -13.35
CA ALA A 122 24.07 -6.45 -12.08
C ALA A 122 22.60 -6.00 -12.24
N ALA A 123 22.27 -5.31 -13.33
CA ALA A 123 20.89 -4.92 -13.62
C ALA A 123 19.94 -6.10 -13.87
N LEU A 124 20.41 -7.19 -14.50
CA LEU A 124 19.62 -8.39 -14.67
C LEU A 124 19.31 -9.07 -13.34
N TYR A 125 20.30 -9.17 -12.44
CA TYR A 125 20.09 -9.74 -11.10
C TYR A 125 19.19 -8.86 -10.22
N GLY A 126 19.37 -7.54 -10.27
CA GLY A 126 18.47 -6.62 -9.56
C GLY A 126 17.05 -6.67 -10.11
N LEU A 127 16.86 -6.83 -11.42
CA LEU A 127 15.54 -7.05 -12.02
C LEU A 127 14.93 -8.39 -11.61
N LEU A 128 15.70 -9.48 -11.58
CA LEU A 128 15.24 -10.78 -11.08
C LEU A 128 14.77 -10.66 -9.63
N PHE A 129 15.55 -9.99 -8.78
CA PHE A 129 15.19 -9.75 -7.40
C PHE A 129 13.87 -8.96 -7.28
N LEU A 130 13.75 -7.81 -7.96
CA LEU A 130 12.53 -6.99 -7.95
C LEU A 130 11.33 -7.74 -8.52
N THR A 131 11.54 -8.63 -9.47
CA THR A 131 10.42 -9.33 -10.13
C THR A 131 9.74 -10.30 -9.17
N PHE A 132 10.52 -11.06 -8.42
CA PHE A 132 10.05 -12.22 -7.66
C PHE A 132 9.98 -12.01 -6.15
N THR A 133 10.68 -11.02 -5.58
CA THR A 133 10.64 -10.83 -4.13
C THR A 133 9.19 -10.65 -3.63
N PRO A 134 8.75 -11.27 -2.52
CA PRO A 134 7.33 -11.46 -2.21
C PRO A 134 6.49 -10.19 -2.24
N SER A 135 6.96 -9.14 -1.57
CA SER A 135 6.27 -7.86 -1.54
C SER A 135 6.19 -7.20 -2.92
N SER A 136 7.24 -7.25 -3.73
CA SER A 136 7.14 -6.73 -5.10
C SER A 136 6.19 -7.57 -5.95
N TRP A 137 6.23 -8.90 -5.84
CA TRP A 137 5.30 -9.80 -6.53
C TRP A 137 3.86 -9.40 -6.22
N TYR A 138 3.49 -9.32 -4.95
CA TYR A 138 2.11 -9.05 -4.54
C TYR A 138 1.72 -7.57 -4.70
N TYR A 139 2.43 -6.63 -4.06
CA TYR A 139 1.96 -5.25 -3.99
C TYR A 139 1.95 -4.56 -5.34
N SER A 140 2.81 -4.96 -6.28
CA SER A 140 2.82 -4.37 -7.63
C SER A 140 1.57 -4.69 -8.47
N ARG A 141 0.66 -5.53 -7.99
CA ARG A 141 -0.67 -5.80 -8.59
C ARG A 141 -1.85 -5.52 -7.65
N ALA A 142 -1.61 -5.21 -6.38
CA ALA A 142 -2.66 -4.90 -5.42
C ALA A 142 -3.33 -3.58 -5.81
N PHE A 143 -4.66 -3.47 -5.70
CA PHE A 143 -5.40 -2.28 -6.13
C PHE A 143 -5.22 -1.14 -5.13
N MET A 144 -4.03 -0.55 -5.15
CA MET A 144 -3.57 0.47 -4.21
C MET A 144 -2.65 1.48 -4.94
N SER A 145 -2.23 2.54 -4.24
CA SER A 145 -1.41 3.62 -4.79
C SER A 145 0.09 3.28 -4.88
N GLU A 146 0.54 2.25 -4.17
CA GLU A 146 1.95 1.87 -4.04
C GLU A 146 2.64 1.50 -5.36
N PRO A 147 2.02 0.76 -6.31
CA PRO A 147 2.62 0.48 -7.61
C PRO A 147 2.93 1.75 -8.40
N ALA A 148 1.98 2.70 -8.41
CA ALA A 148 2.16 4.00 -9.06
C ALA A 148 3.25 4.82 -8.37
N MET A 149 3.26 4.87 -7.03
CA MET A 149 4.31 5.51 -6.25
C MET A 149 5.71 4.99 -6.63
N LEU A 150 5.90 3.66 -6.63
CA LEU A 150 7.18 3.05 -6.97
C LEU A 150 7.57 3.32 -8.43
N PHE A 151 6.63 3.19 -9.37
CA PHE A 151 6.87 3.50 -10.78
C PHE A 151 7.38 4.92 -10.99
N PHE A 152 6.63 5.90 -10.50
CA PHE A 152 6.96 7.31 -10.67
C PHE A 152 8.24 7.69 -9.91
N SER A 153 8.51 7.08 -8.75
CA SER A 153 9.76 7.26 -8.01
C SER A 153 10.98 6.80 -8.82
N VAL A 154 10.93 5.60 -9.42
CA VAL A 154 12.02 5.09 -10.26
C VAL A 154 12.16 5.93 -11.52
N LEU A 155 11.05 6.31 -12.15
CA LEU A 155 11.04 7.12 -13.36
C LEU A 155 11.65 8.50 -13.11
N ALA A 156 11.34 9.13 -11.98
CA ALA A 156 11.94 10.39 -11.57
C ALA A 156 13.46 10.27 -11.44
N VAL A 157 13.96 9.27 -10.71
CA VAL A 157 15.40 9.03 -10.55
C VAL A 157 16.06 8.72 -11.89
N TYR A 158 15.47 7.85 -12.71
CA TYR A 158 15.98 7.51 -14.04
C TYR A 158 16.09 8.73 -14.96
N CYS A 159 15.00 9.48 -15.11
CA CYS A 159 14.97 10.66 -15.95
C CYS A 159 15.94 11.72 -15.43
N PHE A 160 16.02 11.93 -14.11
CA PHE A 160 16.98 12.86 -13.53
C PHE A 160 18.43 12.45 -13.81
N SER A 161 18.77 11.16 -13.64
CA SER A 161 20.09 10.63 -14.00
C SER A 161 20.44 10.89 -15.46
N ARG A 162 19.47 10.71 -16.38
CA ARG A 162 19.66 11.02 -17.81
C ARG A 162 19.79 12.51 -18.08
N TRP A 163 19.02 13.36 -17.40
CA TRP A 163 19.07 14.82 -17.51
C TRP A 163 20.43 15.39 -17.08
N ILE A 164 21.02 14.88 -15.99
CA ILE A 164 22.36 15.34 -15.57
C ILE A 164 23.49 14.80 -16.46
N GLY A 165 23.15 13.99 -17.47
CA GLY A 165 24.08 13.49 -18.48
C GLY A 165 24.75 12.16 -18.15
N LEU A 166 24.23 11.38 -17.19
CA LEU A 166 24.81 10.06 -16.88
C LEU A 166 24.65 9.10 -18.07
N ARG A 167 25.67 8.28 -18.27
CA ARG A 167 25.77 7.22 -19.28
C ARG A 167 26.10 5.91 -18.59
N SER A 168 25.79 4.80 -19.27
CA SER A 168 26.11 3.47 -18.74
C SER A 168 27.63 3.29 -18.53
N PRO A 169 28.06 2.43 -17.61
CA PRO A 169 29.48 2.14 -17.41
C PRO A 169 30.16 1.74 -18.73
N GLY A 170 31.33 2.33 -19.00
CA GLY A 170 32.06 2.14 -20.27
C GLY A 170 31.67 3.10 -21.40
N GLN A 171 30.67 3.98 -21.18
CA GLN A 171 30.30 5.07 -22.10
C GLN A 171 30.43 6.45 -21.41
N GLU A 172 31.27 6.52 -20.39
CA GLU A 172 31.47 7.74 -19.61
C GLU A 172 32.16 8.80 -20.45
N LEU A 173 31.55 9.98 -20.52
CA LEU A 173 32.12 11.14 -21.19
C LEU A 173 32.75 12.07 -20.15
N GLY A 174 33.70 12.91 -20.60
CA GLY A 174 34.46 13.84 -19.78
C GLY A 174 33.59 14.78 -18.92
N PRO A 175 34.18 15.43 -17.91
CA PRO A 175 33.44 16.33 -16.99
C PRO A 175 32.70 17.48 -17.70
N ASP A 176 33.18 17.90 -18.87
CA ASP A 176 32.65 19.00 -19.69
C ASP A 176 31.49 18.60 -20.61
N THR A 177 31.03 17.35 -20.53
CA THR A 177 29.93 16.88 -21.37
C THR A 177 28.64 17.65 -21.05
N PRO A 178 27.93 18.18 -22.06
CA PRO A 178 26.64 18.82 -21.84
C PRO A 178 25.65 17.86 -21.17
N GLY A 179 24.70 18.44 -20.43
CA GLY A 179 23.62 17.68 -19.82
C GLY A 179 22.81 16.87 -20.84
N GLY A 180 21.99 15.97 -20.33
CA GLY A 180 20.98 15.31 -21.14
C GLY A 180 19.90 16.27 -21.65
N SER A 181 19.08 15.77 -22.56
CA SER A 181 17.95 16.48 -23.14
C SER A 181 17.03 17.11 -22.07
N PRO A 182 16.49 18.32 -22.30
CA PRO A 182 15.51 18.95 -21.40
C PRO A 182 14.23 18.12 -21.22
N TRP A 183 13.91 17.22 -22.17
CA TRP A 183 12.80 16.27 -22.01
C TRP A 183 12.98 15.33 -20.82
N PHE A 184 14.22 14.99 -20.44
CA PHE A 184 14.47 14.21 -19.24
C PHE A 184 14.25 15.02 -17.96
N PHE A 185 14.47 16.33 -17.99
CA PHE A 185 14.12 17.20 -16.86
C PHE A 185 12.60 17.23 -16.66
N LEU A 186 11.85 17.48 -17.73
CA LEU A 186 10.37 17.49 -17.67
C LEU A 186 9.81 16.12 -17.25
N GLY A 187 10.38 15.03 -17.77
CA GLY A 187 10.02 13.67 -17.37
C GLY A 187 10.32 13.38 -15.90
N ALA A 188 11.47 13.86 -15.38
CA ALA A 188 11.79 13.73 -13.96
C ALA A 188 10.85 14.56 -13.09
N LEU A 189 10.54 15.79 -13.50
CA LEU A 189 9.68 16.72 -12.78
C LEU A 189 8.25 16.19 -12.67
N GLY A 190 7.66 15.77 -13.79
CA GLY A 190 6.31 15.20 -13.82
C GLY A 190 6.22 13.89 -13.03
N ALA A 191 7.22 13.02 -13.15
CA ALA A 191 7.26 11.78 -12.37
C ALA A 191 7.41 12.05 -10.87
N ALA A 192 8.28 12.97 -10.45
CA ALA A 192 8.42 13.32 -9.04
C ALA A 192 7.13 13.92 -8.47
N ALA A 193 6.51 14.86 -9.19
CA ALA A 193 5.24 15.47 -8.79
C ALA A 193 4.13 14.42 -8.59
N LEU A 194 3.97 13.51 -9.56
CA LEU A 194 3.00 12.41 -9.45
C LEU A 194 3.34 11.44 -8.32
N ALA A 195 4.60 11.10 -8.11
CA ALA A 195 5.01 10.24 -7.01
C ALA A 195 4.62 10.85 -5.66
N PHE A 196 4.89 12.16 -5.47
CA PHE A 196 4.60 12.87 -4.22
C PHE A 196 3.11 13.06 -3.99
N MET A 197 2.33 13.33 -5.04
CA MET A 197 0.87 13.40 -4.96
C MET A 197 0.25 12.05 -4.60
N VAL A 198 0.68 10.98 -5.27
CA VAL A 198 0.12 9.63 -5.06
C VAL A 198 0.52 9.04 -3.70
N LYS A 199 1.69 9.40 -3.16
CA LYS A 199 2.11 8.97 -1.82
C LYS A 199 3.14 9.91 -1.18
N PRO A 200 2.90 10.44 0.03
CA PRO A 200 3.86 11.33 0.70
C PRO A 200 5.25 10.72 0.95
N PRO A 201 5.40 9.43 1.33
CA PRO A 201 6.71 8.80 1.48
C PRO A 201 7.58 8.82 0.22
N ALA A 202 7.04 9.08 -0.97
CA ALA A 202 7.86 9.21 -2.18
C ALA A 202 8.85 10.38 -2.12
N VAL A 203 8.60 11.41 -1.29
CA VAL A 203 9.49 12.57 -1.09
C VAL A 203 10.92 12.14 -0.71
N LEU A 204 11.09 10.94 -0.16
CA LEU A 204 12.40 10.35 0.16
C LEU A 204 13.36 10.27 -1.03
N ILE A 205 12.85 10.22 -2.27
CA ILE A 205 13.71 10.21 -3.46
C ILE A 205 14.46 11.54 -3.65
N LEU A 206 14.06 12.63 -3.00
CA LEU A 206 14.81 13.89 -3.05
C LEU A 206 16.25 13.72 -2.53
N LEU A 207 16.50 12.80 -1.59
CA LEU A 207 17.86 12.56 -1.07
C LEU A 207 18.80 11.91 -2.10
N PRO A 208 18.46 10.78 -2.76
CA PRO A 208 19.27 10.26 -3.85
C PRO A 208 19.37 11.22 -5.05
N LEU A 209 18.33 12.00 -5.35
CA LEU A 209 18.39 13.05 -6.38
C LEU A 209 19.37 14.17 -6.02
N ALA A 210 19.37 14.63 -4.76
CA ALA A 210 20.33 15.60 -4.25
C ALA A 210 21.76 15.06 -4.32
N TYR A 211 21.97 13.78 -3.99
CA TYR A 211 23.27 13.12 -4.18
C TYR A 211 23.70 13.12 -5.66
N LEU A 212 22.80 12.80 -6.60
CA LEU A 212 23.13 12.82 -8.02
C LEU A 212 23.48 14.23 -8.51
N ALA A 213 22.76 15.25 -8.04
CA ALA A 213 23.05 16.65 -8.34
C ALA A 213 24.41 17.08 -7.78
N TYR A 214 24.70 16.74 -6.52
CA TYR A 214 26.00 16.98 -5.88
C TYR A 214 27.13 16.23 -6.59
N ALA A 215 26.92 14.98 -6.98
CA ALA A 215 27.90 14.19 -7.70
C ALA A 215 28.20 14.77 -9.11
N ARG A 216 27.27 15.52 -9.69
CA ARG A 216 27.46 16.20 -10.98
C ARG A 216 28.12 17.57 -10.86
N TRP A 217 27.72 18.37 -9.88
CA TRP A 217 28.06 19.80 -9.80
C TRP A 217 28.80 20.23 -8.52
N GLY A 218 29.04 19.32 -7.58
CA GLY A 218 29.58 19.63 -6.25
C GLY A 218 28.77 20.72 -5.54
N TRP A 219 29.46 21.58 -4.79
CA TRP A 219 28.85 22.75 -4.14
C TRP A 219 28.42 23.85 -5.13
N GLY A 220 28.88 23.79 -6.38
CA GLY A 220 28.37 24.65 -7.46
C GLY A 220 26.87 24.42 -7.76
N LEU A 221 26.28 23.35 -7.21
CA LEU A 221 24.83 23.13 -7.15
C LEU A 221 24.07 24.34 -6.58
N LEU A 222 24.60 25.00 -5.54
CA LEU A 222 23.89 26.08 -4.84
C LEU A 222 23.60 27.27 -5.76
N GLY A 223 24.49 27.55 -6.73
CA GLY A 223 24.32 28.63 -7.71
C GLY A 223 23.48 28.27 -8.94
N ARG A 224 22.91 27.05 -9.02
CA ARG A 224 22.14 26.58 -10.19
C ARG A 224 20.65 26.63 -9.92
N LEU A 225 19.91 27.41 -10.71
CA LEU A 225 18.46 27.53 -10.57
C LEU A 225 17.70 26.21 -10.82
N ALA A 226 18.15 25.39 -11.78
CA ALA A 226 17.36 24.25 -12.25
C ALA A 226 17.06 23.17 -11.19
N PRO A 227 18.01 22.72 -10.34
CA PRO A 227 17.70 21.77 -9.27
C PRO A 227 16.77 22.34 -8.19
N TRP A 228 16.88 23.63 -7.87
CA TRP A 228 15.96 24.28 -6.93
C TRP A 228 14.56 24.42 -7.51
N ALA A 229 14.46 24.87 -8.77
CA ALA A 229 13.19 24.91 -9.50
C ALA A 229 12.56 23.52 -9.57
N PHE A 230 13.34 22.47 -9.80
CA PHE A 230 12.86 21.09 -9.76
C PHE A 230 12.23 20.74 -8.40
N VAL A 231 12.91 21.02 -7.28
CA VAL A 231 12.39 20.71 -5.94
C VAL A 231 11.08 21.46 -5.68
N ILE A 232 11.05 22.76 -5.96
CA ILE A 232 9.86 23.59 -5.74
C ILE A 232 8.71 23.09 -6.61
N LEU A 233 8.91 23.01 -7.93
CA LEU A 233 7.87 22.66 -8.89
C LEU A 233 7.36 21.21 -8.72
N SER A 234 8.21 20.27 -8.26
CA SER A 234 7.77 18.89 -7.99
C SER A 234 6.96 18.78 -6.71
N LEU A 235 7.25 19.58 -5.68
CA LEU A 235 6.52 19.56 -4.41
C LEU A 235 5.22 20.36 -4.44
N THR A 236 5.14 21.43 -5.24
CA THR A 236 3.95 22.31 -5.28
C THR A 236 2.64 21.56 -5.53
N PRO A 237 2.51 20.66 -6.52
CA PRO A 237 1.25 19.95 -6.76
C PRO A 237 0.81 19.08 -5.57
N ALA A 238 1.76 18.40 -4.93
CA ALA A 238 1.48 17.61 -3.74
C ALA A 238 1.07 18.51 -2.56
N ALA A 239 1.78 19.63 -2.33
CA ALA A 239 1.45 20.57 -1.27
C ALA A 239 0.03 21.15 -1.43
N LEU A 240 -0.34 21.57 -2.65
CA LEU A 240 -1.68 22.08 -2.94
C LEU A 240 -2.75 21.00 -2.75
N TYR A 241 -2.51 19.78 -3.26
CA TYR A 241 -3.46 18.68 -3.14
C TYR A 241 -3.68 18.27 -1.69
N TYR A 242 -2.61 18.06 -0.90
CA TYR A 242 -2.74 17.66 0.50
C TYR A 242 -3.28 18.77 1.39
N HIS A 243 -3.07 20.04 1.04
CA HIS A 243 -3.74 21.15 1.71
C HIS A 243 -5.26 21.09 1.52
N HIS A 244 -5.71 20.89 0.27
CA HIS A 244 -7.13 20.71 -0.06
C HIS A 244 -7.73 19.46 0.61
N MET A 245 -7.02 18.33 0.61
CA MET A 245 -7.48 17.13 1.33
C MET A 245 -7.57 17.35 2.84
N ALA A 246 -6.66 18.11 3.45
CA ALA A 246 -6.75 18.44 4.87
C ALA A 246 -7.95 19.33 5.21
N GLU A 247 -8.45 20.14 4.26
CA GLU A 247 -9.72 20.86 4.40
C GLU A 247 -10.91 19.90 4.36
N ILE A 248 -10.93 18.98 3.39
CA ILE A 248 -11.94 17.93 3.31
C ILE A 248 -11.97 17.10 4.59
N GLY A 249 -10.81 16.62 5.07
CA GLY A 249 -10.73 15.77 6.27
C GLY A 249 -11.18 16.48 7.56
N ARG A 250 -11.10 17.82 7.62
CA ARG A 250 -11.64 18.60 8.74
C ARG A 250 -13.17 18.71 8.71
N GLN A 251 -13.76 18.75 7.52
CA GLN A 251 -15.19 18.97 7.32
C GLN A 251 -16.00 17.67 7.19
N TYR A 252 -15.41 16.63 6.60
CA TYR A 252 -16.11 15.41 6.15
C TYR A 252 -15.47 14.16 6.73
N LEU A 253 -14.90 13.27 5.90
CA LEU A 253 -14.23 12.03 6.30
C LEU A 253 -12.70 12.10 6.23
N THR A 254 -11.99 11.45 7.16
CA THR A 254 -10.54 11.41 7.28
C THR A 254 -9.99 9.99 7.39
N VAL A 255 -8.90 9.73 6.67
CA VAL A 255 -8.08 8.53 6.82
C VAL A 255 -7.21 8.56 8.07
N GLY A 256 -7.07 9.71 8.74
CA GLY A 256 -6.29 9.84 9.98
C GLY A 256 -4.77 9.84 9.80
N ALA A 257 -4.28 10.37 8.67
CA ALA A 257 -2.85 10.46 8.41
C ALA A 257 -2.22 11.62 9.22
N GLY A 258 -1.76 11.36 10.45
CA GLY A 258 -1.19 12.41 11.31
C GLY A 258 -0.53 11.92 12.62
N PHE A 259 -0.15 12.86 13.50
CA PHE A 259 0.44 12.59 14.83
C PHE A 259 -0.44 11.72 15.73
N GLU A 260 -1.75 11.94 15.70
CA GLU A 260 -2.76 11.19 16.45
C GLU A 260 -2.92 9.75 15.93
N GLY A 261 -2.59 9.50 14.66
CA GLY A 261 -2.66 8.18 14.04
C GLY A 261 -1.55 7.21 14.48
N GLY A 262 -0.63 7.63 15.36
CA GLY A 262 0.47 6.79 15.88
C GLY A 262 1.42 6.28 14.79
N MET A 263 1.64 7.08 13.73
CA MET A 263 2.50 6.72 12.61
C MET A 263 3.99 6.97 12.88
N TRP A 264 4.30 7.88 13.80
CA TRP A 264 5.66 8.34 14.10
C TRP A 264 6.38 7.44 15.09
N ALA A 265 7.71 7.57 15.16
CA ALA A 265 8.48 6.97 16.23
C ALA A 265 8.18 7.61 17.59
N THR A 266 8.07 6.76 18.58
CA THR A 266 8.13 7.12 20.00
C THR A 266 9.30 6.40 20.66
N ARG A 267 9.87 6.98 21.72
CA ARG A 267 11.00 6.37 22.45
C ARG A 267 10.70 4.93 22.89
N THR A 268 9.49 4.68 23.38
CA THR A 268 9.05 3.35 23.83
C THR A 268 8.96 2.36 22.66
N SER A 269 8.41 2.79 21.52
CA SER A 269 8.27 1.93 20.33
C SER A 269 9.61 1.53 19.71
N LEU A 270 10.62 2.41 19.72
CA LEU A 270 11.96 2.13 19.19
C LEU A 270 12.78 1.20 20.10
N LEU A 271 12.54 1.24 21.41
CA LEU A 271 13.22 0.38 22.38
C LEU A 271 12.57 -1.00 22.55
N ASN A 272 11.46 -1.28 21.85
CA ASN A 272 10.75 -2.55 21.94
C ASN A 272 11.43 -3.64 21.08
N PRO A 273 12.02 -4.70 21.66
CA PRO A 273 12.68 -5.77 20.90
C PRO A 273 11.72 -6.54 19.98
N GLY A 274 10.44 -6.67 20.35
CA GLY A 274 9.42 -7.32 19.53
C GLY A 274 9.13 -6.56 18.24
N ALA A 275 9.20 -5.23 18.27
CA ALA A 275 9.03 -4.40 17.08
C ALA A 275 10.14 -4.64 16.05
N TRP A 276 11.40 -4.68 16.50
CA TRP A 276 12.54 -5.02 15.63
C TRP A 276 12.50 -6.45 15.12
N SER A 277 12.05 -7.39 15.95
CA SER A 277 11.86 -8.79 15.55
C SER A 277 10.81 -8.91 14.43
N LEU A 278 9.70 -8.17 14.53
CA LEU A 278 8.69 -8.09 13.47
C LEU A 278 9.25 -7.48 12.18
N ILE A 279 9.98 -6.36 12.26
CA ILE A 279 10.61 -5.75 11.08
C ILE A 279 11.60 -6.74 10.44
N MET A 280 12.45 -7.39 11.23
CA MET A 280 13.41 -8.38 10.71
C MET A 280 12.70 -9.57 10.06
N MET A 281 11.63 -10.08 10.68
CA MET A 281 10.82 -11.16 10.10
C MET A 281 10.21 -10.74 8.75
N ARG A 282 9.70 -9.50 8.64
CA ARG A 282 9.20 -8.97 7.36
C ARG A 282 10.32 -8.78 6.34
N LEU A 283 11.51 -8.33 6.75
CA LEU A 283 12.66 -8.28 5.85
C LEU A 283 13.03 -9.68 5.33
N LEU A 284 13.03 -10.69 6.21
CA LEU A 284 13.39 -12.08 5.88
C LEU A 284 12.33 -12.81 5.07
N ARG A 285 11.03 -12.55 5.26
CA ARG A 285 9.94 -13.29 4.59
C ARG A 285 9.26 -12.45 3.52
N ASP A 286 8.93 -11.20 3.83
CA ASP A 286 8.02 -10.36 3.04
C ASP A 286 8.78 -9.51 1.99
N HIS A 287 10.03 -9.10 2.27
CA HIS A 287 10.73 -8.11 1.44
C HIS A 287 12.00 -8.56 0.73
N LEU A 288 12.94 -9.19 1.42
CA LEU A 288 14.27 -9.46 0.85
C LEU A 288 14.56 -10.95 0.71
N THR A 289 13.84 -11.83 1.40
CA THR A 289 14.23 -13.25 1.63
C THR A 289 15.51 -13.37 2.45
N ALA A 290 15.82 -14.56 2.98
CA ALA A 290 17.10 -14.82 3.64
C ALA A 290 18.31 -14.49 2.73
N ILE A 291 18.19 -14.74 1.42
CA ILE A 291 19.25 -14.43 0.44
C ILE A 291 19.46 -12.92 0.32
N GLY A 292 18.39 -12.13 0.21
CA GLY A 292 18.52 -10.68 0.12
C GLY A 292 19.06 -10.07 1.40
N VAL A 293 18.63 -10.54 2.58
CA VAL A 293 19.20 -10.06 3.86
C VAL A 293 20.70 -10.36 3.96
N ALA A 294 21.15 -11.54 3.51
CA ALA A 294 22.56 -11.91 3.51
C ALA A 294 23.41 -11.13 2.50
N LEU A 295 22.86 -10.86 1.30
CA LEU A 295 23.59 -10.18 0.22
C LEU A 295 23.59 -8.65 0.34
N LEU A 296 22.61 -8.07 1.04
CA LEU A 296 22.47 -6.61 1.16
C LEU A 296 23.72 -5.94 1.79
N PRO A 297 24.30 -6.43 2.90
CA PRO A 297 25.55 -5.89 3.45
C PRO A 297 26.72 -5.96 2.46
N LEU A 298 26.87 -7.09 1.74
CA LEU A 298 27.91 -7.22 0.71
C LEU A 298 27.76 -6.12 -0.35
N GLY A 299 26.53 -5.88 -0.82
CA GLY A 299 26.23 -4.82 -1.78
C GLY A 299 26.64 -3.42 -1.32
N LEU A 300 26.55 -3.12 -0.01
CA LEU A 300 26.94 -1.82 0.56
C LEU A 300 28.44 -1.57 0.51
N PHE A 301 29.26 -2.61 0.66
CA PHE A 301 30.72 -2.50 0.61
C PHE A 301 31.27 -2.53 -0.82
N LEU A 302 30.44 -2.88 -1.81
CA LEU A 302 30.83 -2.89 -3.21
C LEU A 302 30.60 -1.53 -3.86
N ARG A 303 31.50 -1.19 -4.79
CA ARG A 303 31.36 -0.01 -5.63
C ARG A 303 31.11 -0.45 -7.08
N PRO A 304 30.13 0.13 -7.78
CA PRO A 304 29.97 -0.12 -9.20
C PRO A 304 31.16 0.44 -9.98
N ALA A 305 31.34 -0.05 -11.21
CA ALA A 305 32.41 0.39 -12.09
C ALA A 305 32.38 1.90 -12.36
N SER A 306 31.17 2.50 -12.39
CA SER A 306 31.03 3.94 -12.53
C SER A 306 31.25 4.65 -11.19
N ARG A 307 32.34 5.40 -11.08
CA ARG A 307 32.67 6.17 -9.86
C ARG A 307 31.71 7.33 -9.60
N ARG A 308 31.20 7.97 -10.66
CA ARG A 308 30.42 9.22 -10.60
C ARG A 308 29.07 9.07 -9.87
N SER A 309 28.50 7.87 -9.82
CA SER A 309 27.22 7.61 -9.11
C SER A 309 27.30 6.43 -8.15
N SER A 310 28.51 6.13 -7.66
CA SER A 310 28.81 4.92 -6.90
C SER A 310 28.09 4.79 -5.55
N CYS A 311 27.52 5.88 -5.03
CA CYS A 311 26.77 5.90 -3.77
C CYS A 311 25.26 6.08 -3.95
N LEU A 312 24.71 6.02 -5.17
CA LEU A 312 23.27 6.25 -5.39
C LEU A 312 22.40 5.32 -4.52
N PHE A 313 22.59 4.00 -4.64
CA PHE A 313 21.79 3.02 -3.91
C PHE A 313 22.08 3.00 -2.41
N PRO A 314 23.33 3.15 -1.92
CA PRO A 314 23.59 3.38 -0.50
C PRO A 314 22.91 4.63 0.08
N VAL A 315 22.97 5.77 -0.61
CA VAL A 315 22.31 7.01 -0.17
C VAL A 315 20.79 6.85 -0.19
N TRP A 316 20.25 6.17 -1.19
CA TRP A 316 18.83 5.86 -1.24
C TRP A 316 18.42 4.91 -0.11
N LEU A 317 19.22 3.88 0.19
CA LEU A 317 18.97 3.01 1.34
C LEU A 317 19.00 3.80 2.65
N ALA A 318 19.93 4.74 2.81
CA ALA A 318 19.99 5.62 3.98
C ALA A 318 18.74 6.51 4.09
N ALA A 319 18.21 7.02 2.98
CA ALA A 319 16.94 7.75 2.96
C ALA A 319 15.79 6.89 3.49
N VAL A 320 15.71 5.62 3.04
CA VAL A 320 14.70 4.66 3.50
C VAL A 320 14.91 4.31 4.98
N ALA A 321 16.15 4.14 5.43
CA ALA A 321 16.44 3.86 6.84
C ALA A 321 16.00 5.01 7.76
N ILE A 322 16.25 6.27 7.36
CA ILE A 322 15.75 7.46 8.07
C ILE A 322 14.22 7.42 8.13
N TYR A 323 13.56 7.12 7.01
CA TYR A 323 12.10 6.99 6.98
C TYR A 323 11.56 5.88 7.88
N PHE A 324 12.21 4.72 7.93
CA PHE A 324 11.84 3.63 8.84
C PHE A 324 11.85 4.13 10.29
N LEU A 325 12.88 4.89 10.67
CA LEU A 325 13.01 5.44 12.02
C LEU A 325 12.00 6.55 12.28
N VAL A 326 11.74 7.45 11.34
CA VAL A 326 10.80 8.57 11.52
C VAL A 326 9.35 8.08 11.55
N VAL A 327 8.97 7.19 10.63
CA VAL A 327 7.61 6.65 10.45
C VAL A 327 7.52 5.23 11.01
N TRP A 328 8.09 5.03 12.20
CA TRP A 328 8.22 3.70 12.82
C TRP A 328 6.86 3.03 13.07
N GLY A 329 5.91 3.76 13.65
CA GLY A 329 4.57 3.25 13.92
C GLY A 329 3.83 2.82 12.64
N GLY A 330 3.97 3.59 11.55
CA GLY A 330 3.44 3.22 10.23
C GLY A 330 4.05 1.93 9.69
N ASN A 331 5.38 1.81 9.76
CA ASN A 331 6.10 0.61 9.32
C ASN A 331 5.76 -0.65 10.15
N LEU A 332 5.43 -0.51 11.44
CA LEU A 332 4.98 -1.63 12.27
C LEU A 332 3.56 -2.06 11.90
N ARG A 333 2.65 -1.11 11.71
CA ARG A 333 1.24 -1.40 11.41
C ARG A 333 1.04 -1.95 10.00
N GLN A 334 1.79 -1.44 9.03
CA GLN A 334 1.51 -1.68 7.61
C GLN A 334 2.76 -2.16 6.87
N THR A 335 2.74 -3.38 6.34
CA THR A 335 3.87 -3.95 5.59
C THR A 335 4.14 -3.17 4.30
N TYR A 336 3.13 -2.59 3.65
CA TYR A 336 3.31 -1.81 2.42
C TYR A 336 4.05 -0.48 2.63
N TYR A 337 4.18 0.03 3.87
CA TYR A 337 5.00 1.21 4.17
C TYR A 337 6.50 0.94 3.94
N GLN A 338 6.90 -0.33 3.91
CA GLN A 338 8.29 -0.78 3.78
C GLN A 338 8.74 -0.90 2.31
N LEU A 339 7.83 -0.78 1.34
CA LEU A 339 8.11 -0.91 -0.09
C LEU A 339 9.18 0.03 -0.67
N PRO A 340 9.40 1.26 -0.15
CA PRO A 340 10.50 2.11 -0.60
C PRO A 340 11.88 1.44 -0.51
N LEU A 341 12.05 0.41 0.33
CA LEU A 341 13.29 -0.38 0.44
C LEU A 341 13.65 -1.14 -0.85
N LEU A 342 12.66 -1.53 -1.65
CA LEU A 342 12.85 -2.51 -2.72
C LEU A 342 13.87 -2.06 -3.78
N LEU A 343 13.85 -0.78 -4.15
CA LEU A 343 14.69 -0.23 -5.22
C LEU A 343 16.16 -0.07 -4.82
N PRO A 344 16.51 0.57 -3.67
CA PRO A 344 17.89 0.55 -3.20
C PRO A 344 18.40 -0.87 -2.95
N ALA A 345 17.57 -1.75 -2.37
CA ALA A 345 17.94 -3.13 -2.16
C ALA A 345 18.26 -3.84 -3.48
N ALA A 346 17.41 -3.70 -4.51
CA ALA A 346 17.62 -4.33 -5.81
C ALA A 346 18.94 -3.95 -6.47
N GLY A 347 19.34 -2.67 -6.38
CA GLY A 347 20.63 -2.23 -6.90
C GLY A 347 21.81 -2.85 -6.15
N LEU A 348 21.77 -2.84 -4.82
CA LEU A 348 22.83 -3.42 -3.97
C LEU A 348 22.92 -4.93 -4.13
N LEU A 349 21.78 -5.62 -4.17
CA LEU A 349 21.69 -7.06 -4.36
C LEU A 349 22.13 -7.48 -5.75
N GLY A 350 21.73 -6.75 -6.78
CA GLY A 350 22.20 -6.98 -8.15
C GLY A 350 23.71 -6.88 -8.27
N LEU A 351 24.31 -5.89 -7.60
CA LEU A 351 25.77 -5.71 -7.56
C LEU A 351 26.47 -6.82 -6.78
N ALA A 352 25.96 -7.20 -5.60
CA ALA A 352 26.49 -8.28 -4.79
C ALA A 352 26.47 -9.62 -5.53
N TRP A 353 25.33 -9.95 -6.14
CA TRP A 353 25.15 -11.21 -6.85
C TRP A 353 26.05 -11.29 -8.09
N ASP A 354 26.17 -10.20 -8.85
CA ASP A 354 27.07 -10.16 -9.99
C ASP A 354 28.54 -10.33 -9.56
N ARG A 355 28.93 -9.72 -8.44
CA ARG A 355 30.30 -9.81 -7.92
C ARG A 355 30.66 -11.21 -7.42
N LEU A 356 29.73 -11.94 -6.81
CA LEU A 356 29.92 -13.32 -6.37
C LEU A 356 30.13 -14.28 -7.55
N LEU A 357 29.40 -14.07 -8.65
CA LEU A 357 29.61 -14.85 -9.87
C LEU A 357 30.91 -14.41 -10.57
N GLY A 358 31.23 -13.12 -10.58
CA GLY A 358 32.43 -12.59 -11.21
C GLY A 358 33.74 -12.92 -10.48
N SER A 359 33.71 -13.14 -9.16
CA SER A 359 34.88 -13.54 -8.37
C SER A 359 35.22 -15.02 -8.45
N GLY A 360 34.35 -15.84 -9.04
CA GLY A 360 34.50 -17.30 -9.06
C GLY A 360 34.04 -18.01 -7.77
N VAL A 361 33.56 -17.26 -6.76
CA VAL A 361 32.95 -17.84 -5.54
C VAL A 361 31.72 -18.69 -5.90
N LEU A 362 30.90 -18.19 -6.83
CA LEU A 362 29.80 -18.97 -7.42
C LEU A 362 30.22 -19.45 -8.82
N ASN A 363 30.21 -20.76 -9.04
CA ASN A 363 30.24 -21.32 -10.39
C ASN A 363 28.82 -21.30 -11.02
N ARG A 364 28.69 -21.73 -12.29
CA ARG A 364 27.39 -21.72 -12.99
C ARG A 364 26.31 -22.56 -12.30
N ALA A 365 26.68 -23.72 -11.76
CA ALA A 365 25.76 -24.62 -11.06
C ALA A 365 25.33 -24.02 -9.71
N GLY A 366 26.26 -23.47 -8.94
CA GLY A 366 26.00 -22.76 -7.69
C GLY A 366 25.10 -21.54 -7.89
N ASN A 367 25.32 -20.77 -8.96
CA ASN A 367 24.43 -19.66 -9.30
C ASN A 367 23.01 -20.14 -9.66
N ALA A 368 22.88 -21.26 -10.38
CA ALA A 368 21.57 -21.84 -10.69
C ALA A 368 20.87 -22.34 -9.41
N ALA A 369 21.60 -23.02 -8.52
CA ALA A 369 21.07 -23.47 -7.23
C ALA A 369 20.62 -22.29 -6.36
N LEU A 370 21.43 -21.24 -6.24
CA LEU A 370 21.08 -20.03 -5.49
C LEU A 370 19.83 -19.35 -6.06
N LEU A 371 19.70 -19.28 -7.39
CA LEU A 371 18.50 -18.76 -8.05
C LEU A 371 17.26 -19.61 -7.73
N VAL A 372 17.37 -20.94 -7.78
CA VAL A 372 16.27 -21.84 -7.42
C VAL A 372 15.86 -21.64 -5.96
N VAL A 373 16.81 -21.61 -5.02
CA VAL A 373 16.53 -21.36 -3.60
C VAL A 373 15.87 -20.00 -3.42
N PHE A 374 16.33 -18.96 -4.10
CA PHE A 374 15.70 -17.63 -4.07
C PHE A 374 14.25 -17.67 -4.55
N LEU A 375 13.96 -18.33 -5.66
CA LEU A 375 12.60 -18.46 -6.18
C LEU A 375 11.69 -19.26 -5.25
N VAL A 376 12.21 -20.33 -4.62
CA VAL A 376 11.46 -21.11 -3.61
C VAL A 376 11.14 -20.25 -2.39
N LEU A 377 12.10 -19.50 -1.85
CA LEU A 377 11.86 -18.59 -0.73
C LEU A 377 10.87 -17.48 -1.10
N CYS A 378 10.91 -16.98 -2.33
CA CYS A 378 9.93 -16.01 -2.82
C CYS A 378 8.53 -16.61 -2.90
N ALA A 379 8.40 -17.81 -3.48
CA ALA A 379 7.11 -18.50 -3.60
C ALA A 379 6.53 -18.87 -2.23
N TRP A 380 7.37 -19.21 -1.25
CA TRP A 380 6.96 -19.45 0.13
C TRP A 380 6.52 -18.15 0.83
N GLY A 381 7.34 -17.09 0.73
CA GLY A 381 7.10 -15.82 1.42
C GLY A 381 5.86 -15.08 0.91
N VAL A 382 5.45 -15.30 -0.35
CA VAL A 382 4.31 -14.61 -0.95
C VAL A 382 2.94 -15.23 -0.61
N GLN A 383 2.88 -16.51 -0.22
CA GLN A 383 1.61 -17.21 0.03
C GLN A 383 0.67 -16.46 1.00
N PRO A 384 1.15 -15.96 2.17
CA PRO A 384 0.25 -15.32 3.13
C PRO A 384 -0.40 -14.04 2.60
N PHE A 385 0.18 -13.42 1.56
CA PHE A 385 -0.40 -12.21 0.98
C PHE A 385 -1.67 -12.48 0.20
N PHE A 386 -1.91 -13.71 -0.28
CA PHE A 386 -3.07 -14.06 -1.07
C PHE A 386 -4.18 -14.75 -0.27
N GLU A 387 -4.00 -14.91 1.05
CA GLU A 387 -5.02 -15.46 1.94
C GLU A 387 -6.26 -14.55 1.98
N GLN A 388 -7.41 -15.10 1.63
CA GLN A 388 -8.67 -14.36 1.51
C GLN A 388 -9.49 -14.42 2.82
N TYR A 389 -10.11 -13.30 3.18
CA TYR A 389 -11.12 -13.24 4.24
C TYR A 389 -12.54 -13.31 3.66
N THR A 390 -13.01 -14.52 3.40
CA THR A 390 -14.30 -14.79 2.74
C THR A 390 -15.59 -14.49 3.54
N PRO A 391 -15.62 -14.41 4.89
CA PRO A 391 -16.86 -14.11 5.63
C PRO A 391 -17.58 -12.85 5.18
N VAL A 392 -16.86 -11.85 4.66
CA VAL A 392 -17.45 -10.64 4.06
C VAL A 392 -18.40 -10.96 2.90
N LEU A 393 -17.99 -11.86 2.00
CA LEU A 393 -18.78 -12.23 0.83
C LEU A 393 -20.03 -13.00 1.25
N THR A 394 -19.87 -13.95 2.16
CA THR A 394 -20.99 -14.72 2.70
C THR A 394 -21.98 -13.82 3.44
N ALA A 395 -21.50 -12.88 4.25
CA ALA A 395 -22.36 -11.90 4.92
C ALA A 395 -23.12 -11.01 3.93
N ALA A 396 -22.47 -10.56 2.86
CA ALA A 396 -23.09 -9.76 1.81
C ALA A 396 -24.19 -10.55 1.06
N GLU A 397 -23.93 -11.81 0.72
CA GLU A 397 -24.90 -12.69 0.06
C GLU A 397 -26.11 -12.98 0.95
N GLU A 398 -25.88 -13.32 2.23
CA GLU A 398 -26.97 -13.60 3.18
C GLU A 398 -27.78 -12.34 3.49
N LEU A 399 -27.13 -11.18 3.67
CA LEU A 399 -27.86 -9.93 3.84
C LEU A 399 -28.70 -9.60 2.61
N LYS A 400 -28.19 -9.82 1.40
CA LYS A 400 -28.95 -9.60 0.16
C LYS A 400 -30.17 -10.51 0.04
N ARG A 401 -30.12 -11.73 0.59
CA ARG A 401 -31.27 -12.64 0.68
C ARG A 401 -32.29 -12.18 1.72
N LEU A 402 -31.83 -11.71 2.87
CA LEU A 402 -32.69 -11.20 3.95
C LEU A 402 -33.36 -9.87 3.57
N ASP A 403 -32.63 -9.01 2.86
CA ASP A 403 -33.08 -7.70 2.43
C ASP A 403 -32.52 -7.32 1.05
N PRO A 404 -33.30 -7.54 -0.01
CA PRO A 404 -32.95 -7.14 -1.36
C PRO A 404 -32.91 -5.62 -1.59
N SER A 405 -33.42 -4.79 -0.66
CA SER A 405 -33.44 -3.34 -0.82
C SER A 405 -32.04 -2.73 -0.69
N PRO A 406 -31.80 -1.52 -1.25
CA PRO A 406 -30.53 -0.80 -1.08
C PRO A 406 -30.44 -0.05 0.27
N ALA A 407 -31.26 -0.41 1.26
CA ALA A 407 -31.33 0.29 2.53
C ALA A 407 -29.98 0.27 3.26
N PRO A 408 -29.57 1.37 3.92
CA PRO A 408 -28.32 1.43 4.67
C PRO A 408 -28.17 0.34 5.72
N VAL A 409 -26.93 -0.10 5.92
CA VAL A 409 -26.57 -1.15 6.89
C VAL A 409 -25.52 -0.63 7.87
N ILE A 410 -25.61 -1.05 9.13
CA ILE A 410 -24.56 -0.78 10.12
C ILE A 410 -23.57 -1.94 10.11
N VAL A 411 -22.27 -1.67 10.13
CA VAL A 411 -21.23 -2.70 10.16
C VAL A 411 -20.27 -2.47 11.33
N PHE A 412 -20.01 -3.53 12.08
CA PHE A 412 -19.05 -3.58 13.18
C PHE A 412 -18.08 -4.76 12.99
N PRO A 413 -16.82 -4.68 13.47
CA PRO A 413 -16.11 -3.55 14.09
C PRO A 413 -15.66 -2.52 13.03
N PRO A 414 -14.91 -1.45 13.35
CA PRO A 414 -14.38 -0.50 12.36
C PRO A 414 -13.20 -1.08 11.56
N GLY A 415 -13.35 -2.30 11.11
CA GLY A 415 -12.93 -2.76 9.80
C GLY A 415 -14.21 -3.38 9.23
N TYR A 416 -14.65 -3.04 8.03
CA TYR A 416 -13.80 -2.76 6.88
C TYR A 416 -14.68 -2.25 5.75
N ASN A 417 -14.07 -1.71 4.69
CA ASN A 417 -14.69 -1.21 3.46
C ASN A 417 -15.46 -2.28 2.64
N CYS A 418 -15.92 -3.34 3.30
CA CYS A 418 -16.76 -4.41 2.82
C CYS A 418 -18.10 -3.92 2.27
N LEU A 419 -18.54 -2.71 2.62
CA LEU A 419 -19.71 -2.07 2.01
C LEU A 419 -19.64 -2.07 0.47
N TYR A 420 -18.43 -2.04 -0.09
CA TYR A 420 -18.18 -2.29 -1.51
C TYR A 420 -18.87 -3.57 -2.04
N TYR A 421 -18.80 -4.69 -1.31
CA TYR A 421 -19.44 -5.97 -1.65
C TYR A 421 -20.90 -6.07 -1.23
N PHE A 422 -21.33 -5.27 -0.24
CA PHE A 422 -22.74 -5.22 0.17
C PHE A 422 -23.59 -4.44 -0.84
N ASP A 423 -22.94 -3.70 -1.74
CA ASP A 423 -23.55 -2.94 -2.82
C ASP A 423 -24.63 -1.95 -2.34
N ARG A 424 -24.37 -1.37 -1.15
CA ARG A 424 -25.22 -0.38 -0.49
C ARG A 424 -24.38 0.48 0.47
N PRO A 425 -24.75 1.75 0.69
CA PRO A 425 -24.10 2.57 1.69
C PRO A 425 -24.37 2.03 3.10
N GLY A 426 -23.60 2.50 4.08
CA GLY A 426 -23.78 2.05 5.46
C GLY A 426 -23.01 2.91 6.44
N TRP A 427 -23.06 2.52 7.71
CA TRP A 427 -22.34 3.19 8.80
C TRP A 427 -21.37 2.20 9.42
N VAL A 428 -20.12 2.60 9.65
CA VAL A 428 -19.02 1.69 10.06
C VAL A 428 -18.43 2.00 11.43
N GLY A 429 -19.12 2.83 12.22
CA GLY A 429 -18.69 3.23 13.56
C GLY A 429 -17.42 4.09 13.55
N ARG A 430 -17.17 4.82 12.45
CA ARG A 430 -16.05 5.74 12.26
C ARG A 430 -16.49 7.18 11.95
N GLU A 431 -17.76 7.49 12.14
CA GLU A 431 -18.33 8.82 11.90
C GLU A 431 -17.67 9.87 12.82
N GLY A 432 -17.17 9.44 13.99
CA GLY A 432 -16.31 10.23 14.88
C GLY A 432 -14.81 10.29 14.53
N MET A 433 -14.36 9.66 13.44
CA MET A 433 -13.24 10.21 12.65
C MET A 433 -11.84 10.34 13.29
N ASN A 434 -11.40 9.37 14.11
CA ASN A 434 -10.15 9.45 14.90
C ASN A 434 -10.10 10.63 15.90
N ARG A 435 -11.19 11.38 16.06
CA ARG A 435 -11.36 12.34 17.13
C ARG A 435 -11.67 11.59 18.42
N ALA A 436 -11.30 12.17 19.54
CA ALA A 436 -11.61 11.55 20.83
C ALA A 436 -13.13 11.49 21.03
N PRO A 437 -13.69 10.50 21.75
CA PRO A 437 -15.14 10.37 21.92
C PRO A 437 -15.85 11.62 22.49
N ASP A 438 -15.11 12.48 23.19
CA ASP A 438 -15.57 13.77 23.74
C ASP A 438 -15.54 14.93 22.72
N GLU A 439 -14.89 14.74 21.57
CA GLU A 439 -14.78 15.71 20.48
C GLU A 439 -15.84 15.49 19.38
N VAL A 440 -16.69 14.48 19.54
CA VAL A 440 -17.72 14.09 18.56
C VAL A 440 -19.09 13.99 19.22
N PRO A 441 -20.18 14.20 18.47
CA PRO A 441 -21.52 14.00 18.99
C PRO A 441 -21.68 12.60 19.60
N PRO A 442 -22.37 12.45 20.76
CA PRO A 442 -22.57 11.15 21.40
C PRO A 442 -23.22 10.10 20.47
N GLU A 443 -24.05 10.54 19.52
CA GLU A 443 -24.67 9.72 18.49
C GLU A 443 -23.71 9.18 17.41
N ASP A 444 -22.48 9.68 17.36
CA ASP A 444 -21.41 9.22 16.44
C ASP A 444 -20.42 8.28 17.13
N VAL A 445 -20.58 8.04 18.44
CA VAL A 445 -19.77 7.09 19.22
C VAL A 445 -20.46 5.72 19.25
N PRO A 446 -19.82 4.64 18.74
CA PRO A 446 -20.44 3.31 18.71
C PRO A 446 -20.93 2.84 20.09
N GLY A 447 -22.25 2.68 20.22
CA GLY A 447 -22.98 2.41 21.46
C GLY A 447 -24.51 2.40 21.26
N PRO A 448 -25.30 2.33 22.34
CA PRO A 448 -26.77 2.35 22.24
C PRO A 448 -27.32 3.58 21.52
N LEU A 449 -26.83 4.79 21.84
CA LEU A 449 -27.27 6.04 21.20
C LEU A 449 -26.98 6.05 19.70
N TYR A 450 -25.81 5.55 19.31
CA TYR A 450 -25.44 5.38 17.91
C TYR A 450 -26.42 4.47 17.16
N LEU A 451 -26.73 3.30 17.72
CA LEU A 451 -27.69 2.38 17.11
C LEU A 451 -29.06 3.03 16.95
N THR A 452 -29.59 3.65 18.00
CA THR A 452 -30.89 4.35 17.94
C THR A 452 -30.89 5.47 16.90
N SER A 453 -29.80 6.24 16.82
CA SER A 453 -29.62 7.30 15.81
C SER A 453 -29.59 6.74 14.39
N ARG A 454 -28.91 5.61 14.14
CA ARG A 454 -28.85 5.04 12.79
C ARG A 454 -30.16 4.36 12.40
N ILE A 455 -30.86 3.74 13.35
CA ILE A 455 -32.19 3.18 13.14
C ILE A 455 -33.19 4.26 12.72
N SER A 456 -33.19 5.42 13.39
CA SER A 456 -34.08 6.54 13.03
C SER A 456 -33.76 7.13 11.65
N ARG A 457 -32.55 6.88 11.13
CA ARG A 457 -32.07 7.31 9.80
C ARG A 457 -32.18 6.21 8.74
N GLY A 458 -32.85 5.10 9.05
CA GLY A 458 -33.18 4.04 8.08
C GLY A 458 -32.33 2.77 8.19
N ALA A 459 -31.47 2.63 9.20
CA ALA A 459 -30.79 1.36 9.46
C ALA A 459 -31.81 0.30 9.93
N ARG A 460 -31.97 -0.75 9.13
CA ARG A 460 -32.71 -1.95 9.57
C ARG A 460 -31.79 -3.08 10.02
N TRP A 461 -30.59 -3.15 9.44
CA TRP A 461 -29.69 -4.27 9.65
C TRP A 461 -28.38 -3.81 10.27
N ALA A 462 -27.84 -4.64 11.15
CA ALA A 462 -26.45 -4.55 11.59
C ALA A 462 -25.72 -5.85 11.28
N VAL A 463 -24.48 -5.77 10.81
CA VAL A 463 -23.60 -6.92 10.62
C VAL A 463 -22.40 -6.77 11.53
N TYR A 464 -22.14 -7.80 12.33
CA TYR A 464 -20.99 -7.87 13.23
C TYR A 464 -20.00 -8.94 12.74
N PHE A 465 -18.74 -8.58 12.51
CA PHE A 465 -17.67 -9.50 12.12
C PHE A 465 -16.78 -9.87 13.32
N SER A 466 -16.54 -11.17 13.53
CA SER A 466 -15.78 -11.67 14.69
C SER A 466 -14.27 -11.83 14.45
N ASP A 467 -13.71 -11.32 13.34
CA ASP A 467 -12.29 -11.54 13.02
C ASP A 467 -11.34 -10.72 13.93
N PRO A 468 -10.49 -11.38 14.74
CA PRO A 468 -9.53 -10.68 15.59
C PRO A 468 -8.47 -9.89 14.80
N ARG A 469 -8.24 -10.18 13.51
CA ARG A 469 -7.25 -9.49 12.66
C ARG A 469 -7.65 -8.06 12.30
N ALA A 470 -8.92 -7.68 12.50
CA ALA A 470 -9.43 -6.34 12.22
C ALA A 470 -8.92 -5.25 13.15
N GLY A 471 -8.51 -5.64 14.36
CA GLY A 471 -8.44 -4.68 15.46
C GLY A 471 -9.81 -4.06 15.75
N GLY A 472 -9.90 -3.31 16.84
CA GLY A 472 -11.12 -2.57 17.17
C GLY A 472 -12.36 -3.44 17.43
N GLN A 473 -12.18 -4.73 17.74
CA GLN A 473 -13.27 -5.59 18.18
C GLN A 473 -14.00 -4.96 19.37
N ARG A 474 -15.33 -5.00 19.35
CA ARG A 474 -16.21 -4.41 20.36
C ARG A 474 -17.15 -5.48 20.91
N PRO A 475 -16.65 -6.40 21.77
CA PRO A 475 -17.48 -7.44 22.37
C PRO A 475 -18.67 -6.86 23.14
N ASP A 476 -18.52 -5.64 23.68
CA ASP A 476 -19.60 -4.86 24.29
C ASP A 476 -20.73 -4.58 23.30
N LEU A 477 -20.43 -4.15 22.07
CA LEU A 477 -21.43 -3.93 21.02
C LEU A 477 -22.00 -5.24 20.50
N GLN A 478 -21.18 -6.28 20.36
CA GLN A 478 -21.66 -7.60 19.99
C GLN A 478 -22.69 -8.13 21.00
N ASN A 479 -22.37 -8.01 22.29
CA ASN A 479 -23.26 -8.41 23.36
C ASN A 479 -24.54 -7.59 23.36
N LEU A 480 -24.43 -6.26 23.21
CA LEU A 480 -25.59 -5.37 23.08
C LEU A 480 -26.51 -5.78 21.93
N LEU A 481 -25.95 -6.07 20.75
CA LEU A 481 -26.72 -6.53 19.59
C LEU A 481 -27.44 -7.85 19.89
N LYS A 482 -26.75 -8.81 20.50
CA LYS A 482 -27.29 -10.13 20.87
C LYS A 482 -28.41 -10.09 21.89
N THR A 483 -28.33 -9.19 22.87
CA THR A 483 -29.33 -9.07 23.93
C THR A 483 -30.52 -8.23 23.53
N THR A 484 -30.35 -7.30 22.58
CA THR A 484 -31.36 -6.31 22.24
C THR A 484 -32.14 -6.68 20.98
N TYR A 485 -31.47 -7.22 19.96
CA TYR A 485 -32.05 -7.40 18.62
C TYR A 485 -32.06 -8.87 18.17
N LEU A 486 -32.97 -9.20 17.26
CA LEU A 486 -33.04 -10.54 16.68
C LEU A 486 -31.80 -10.82 15.82
N CYS A 487 -31.04 -11.87 16.17
CA CYS A 487 -30.02 -12.41 15.27
C CYS A 487 -30.73 -13.21 14.15
N ALA A 488 -30.82 -12.61 12.96
CA ALA A 488 -31.51 -13.21 11.82
C ALA A 488 -30.67 -14.26 11.12
N MET A 489 -29.34 -14.14 11.17
CA MET A 489 -28.41 -15.10 10.59
C MET A 489 -27.08 -15.07 11.35
N ALA A 490 -26.52 -16.24 11.64
CA ALA A 490 -25.19 -16.39 12.19
C ALA A 490 -24.38 -17.35 11.31
N GLY A 491 -23.25 -16.89 10.81
CA GLY A 491 -22.34 -17.66 9.98
C GLY A 491 -20.93 -17.73 10.57
N PRO A 492 -20.02 -18.52 9.97
CA PRO A 492 -18.62 -18.55 10.39
C PRO A 492 -17.97 -17.17 10.28
N GLY A 493 -17.74 -16.52 11.42
CA GLY A 493 -17.03 -15.23 11.50
C GLY A 493 -17.90 -13.98 11.31
N PHE A 494 -19.24 -14.10 11.21
CA PHE A 494 -20.15 -12.95 11.16
C PHE A 494 -21.54 -13.25 11.72
N GLU A 495 -22.26 -12.21 12.14
CA GLU A 495 -23.64 -12.26 12.62
C GLU A 495 -24.44 -11.09 12.03
N ILE A 496 -25.68 -11.34 11.59
CA ILE A 496 -26.59 -10.35 11.01
C ILE A 496 -27.80 -10.17 11.95
N PHE A 497 -28.04 -8.94 12.36
CA PHE A 497 -29.10 -8.57 13.30
C PHE A 497 -30.19 -7.73 12.61
N ASP A 498 -31.45 -8.09 12.83
CA ASP A 498 -32.63 -7.28 12.45
C ASP A 498 -32.93 -6.28 13.56
N LEU A 499 -32.54 -5.02 13.36
CA LEU A 499 -32.69 -3.93 14.33
C LEU A 499 -34.15 -3.51 14.53
N SER A 500 -35.07 -3.98 13.69
CA SER A 500 -36.50 -3.72 13.82
C SER A 500 -37.23 -4.70 14.76
N LYS A 501 -36.55 -5.77 15.19
CA LYS A 501 -37.14 -6.83 16.01
C LYS A 501 -36.36 -7.04 17.30
N PRO A 502 -37.03 -7.15 18.46
CA PRO A 502 -36.36 -7.46 19.70
C PRO A 502 -35.74 -8.87 19.64
N ALA A 503 -34.70 -9.10 20.42
CA ALA A 503 -34.13 -10.43 20.59
C ALA A 503 -35.21 -11.40 21.09
N THR A 504 -35.33 -12.56 20.43
CA THR A 504 -36.26 -13.61 20.87
C THR A 504 -35.68 -14.38 22.05
N ARG A 505 -36.09 -14.07 23.29
CA ARG A 505 -36.00 -14.97 24.46
C ARG A 505 -37.25 -14.80 25.36
N PRO A 506 -37.65 -15.87 26.09
CA PRO A 506 -39.06 -16.20 26.37
C PRO A 506 -39.75 -15.17 27.28
N PRO A 507 -41.10 -15.16 27.34
CA PRO A 507 -41.83 -14.28 28.25
C PRO A 507 -41.59 -14.69 29.72
N LEU A 508 -41.11 -13.71 30.47
CA LEU A 508 -41.37 -13.30 31.86
C LEU A 508 -41.31 -14.30 33.03
N GLU A 509 -40.59 -13.84 34.06
CA GLU A 509 -40.96 -13.80 35.48
C GLU A 509 -41.71 -14.99 36.11
N TYR A 510 -40.98 -15.70 36.98
CA TYR A 510 -41.47 -16.18 38.28
C TYR A 510 -40.47 -15.63 39.30
N GLY A 511 -40.80 -14.96 40.39
CA GLY A 511 -42.03 -14.63 41.08
C GLY A 511 -41.56 -14.11 42.46
N HIS A 512 -42.29 -13.16 43.03
CA HIS A 512 -42.05 -12.70 44.40
C HIS A 512 -41.97 -13.88 45.38
N HIS A 513 -40.91 -13.93 46.18
CA HIS A 513 -40.98 -14.33 47.58
C HIS A 513 -40.03 -13.46 48.40
N THR A 514 -40.61 -12.46 49.05
CA THR A 514 -40.15 -11.95 50.33
C THR A 514 -40.38 -13.03 51.39
N GLU A 515 -39.35 -13.39 52.16
CA GLU A 515 -39.34 -13.39 53.63
C GLU A 515 -38.05 -14.03 54.18
N ASP A 516 -37.30 -13.19 54.88
CA ASP A 516 -36.64 -13.37 56.18
C ASP A 516 -35.71 -14.55 56.53
N ALA A 517 -34.64 -14.12 57.22
CA ALA A 517 -34.09 -14.66 58.47
C ALA A 517 -32.67 -15.25 58.40
N THR A 518 -31.73 -14.45 58.93
CA THR A 518 -30.67 -14.84 59.89
C THR A 518 -30.01 -16.22 59.76
N THR A 519 -28.70 -16.29 59.56
CA THR A 519 -27.70 -16.54 60.64
C THR A 519 -26.26 -16.67 60.08
N LEU A 520 -25.35 -16.01 60.81
CA LEU A 520 -23.89 -16.22 60.97
C LEU A 520 -22.94 -16.04 59.78
#